data_AF-A0A662DIZ0-F1
#
_entry.id   AF-A0A662DIZ0-F1
#
_cell.length_a   1.000
_cell.length_b   1.000
_cell.length_c   1.000
_cell.angle_alpha   90.00
_cell.angle_beta   90.00
_cell.angle_gamma   90.00
#
_symmetry.space_group_name_H-M   'P 1'
#
loop_
_entity.id
_entity.type
_entity.pdbx_description
1 polymer ?
#
loop_
_entity_poly.entity_id
_entity_poly.type
_entity_poly.pdbx_seq_one_letter_code
_entity_poly.pdbx_strand_id
1 'polypeptide(L)'
;MQVKEQAVIWLQGAGCSGCSISLMNSVSPTIRNLLLDEIVPGKHLNLVFHPTLMAASGEISIEAMLSKSREKDYLLVVEGAIPTARDGIFATVGEKEGVPVTFYSRFKQLSENALAVVALGTCAAFGGIPGGEPNPTGVKPAMEVL
;
A
#
# COMPACT_ATOMS: atom_id res chain seq x y z
N MET A 1 21.24 -18.97 11.30
CA MET A 1 20.66 -17.75 11.89
C MET A 1 19.22 -17.66 11.39
N GLN A 2 18.21 -17.48 12.24
CA GLN A 2 16.81 -17.47 11.79
C GLN A 2 16.49 -16.11 11.15
N VAL A 3 16.06 -16.11 9.90
CA VAL A 3 15.65 -14.89 9.19
C VAL A 3 14.29 -14.44 9.74
N LYS A 4 14.19 -13.17 10.16
CA LYS A 4 12.91 -12.57 10.56
C LYS A 4 12.29 -11.88 9.35
N GLU A 5 11.07 -12.27 9.01
CA GLU A 5 10.27 -11.58 7.99
C GLU A 5 9.58 -10.35 8.58
N GLN A 6 9.66 -9.23 7.87
CA GLN A 6 8.80 -8.08 8.12
C GLN A 6 7.70 -8.05 7.05
N ALA A 7 6.45 -8.17 7.48
CA ALA A 7 5.31 -8.08 6.58
C ALA A 7 5.16 -6.67 6.01
N VAL A 8 4.90 -6.58 4.71
CA VAL A 8 4.63 -5.35 3.98
C VAL A 8 3.32 -5.50 3.21
N ILE A 9 2.39 -4.58 3.45
CA ILE A 9 1.14 -4.45 2.71
C ILE A 9 1.21 -3.15 1.91
N TRP A 10 1.05 -3.23 0.59
CA TRP A 10 1.16 -2.10 -0.32
C TRP A 10 -0.18 -1.77 -0.97
N LEU A 11 -0.74 -0.61 -0.64
CA LEU A 11 -1.98 -0.13 -1.25
C LEU A 11 -1.68 0.95 -2.30
N GLN A 12 -2.45 0.92 -3.40
CA GLN A 12 -2.41 1.94 -4.46
C GLN A 12 -3.73 2.71 -4.51
N GLY A 13 -3.68 4.01 -4.26
CA GLY A 13 -4.82 4.94 -4.27
C GLY A 13 -4.89 5.73 -5.57
N ALA A 14 -5.03 7.06 -5.48
CA ALA A 14 -4.86 7.95 -6.62
C ALA A 14 -3.37 8.06 -6.99
N GLY A 15 -2.85 7.01 -7.64
CA GLY A 15 -1.47 6.86 -8.06
C GLY A 15 -1.35 6.49 -9.54
N CYS A 16 -0.12 6.35 -10.02
CA CYS A 16 0.21 6.00 -11.40
C CYS A 16 1.09 4.74 -11.52
N SER A 17 1.25 4.00 -10.43
CA SER A 17 2.19 2.87 -10.28
C SER A 17 3.68 3.24 -10.44
N GLY A 18 3.99 4.52 -10.65
CA GLY A 18 5.36 5.00 -10.86
C GLY A 18 6.26 4.82 -9.63
N CYS A 19 5.71 4.75 -8.41
CA CYS A 19 6.53 4.45 -7.23
C CYS A 19 6.91 2.98 -7.20
N SER A 20 6.00 2.06 -7.60
CA SER A 20 6.35 0.66 -7.82
C SER A 20 7.41 0.49 -8.91
N ILE A 21 7.26 1.15 -10.07
CA ILE A 21 8.27 1.10 -11.14
C ILE A 21 9.62 1.63 -10.65
N SER A 22 9.62 2.76 -9.93
CA SER A 22 10.85 3.33 -9.36
C SER A 22 11.53 2.36 -8.38
N LEU A 23 10.76 1.63 -7.56
CA LEU A 23 11.29 0.61 -6.66
C LEU A 23 11.92 -0.55 -7.45
N MET A 24 11.26 -1.01 -8.51
CA MET A 24 11.77 -2.11 -9.36
C MET A 24 13.09 -1.77 -10.04
N ASN A 25 13.35 -0.49 -10.29
CA ASN A 25 14.61 0.00 -10.88
C ASN A 25 15.75 0.16 -9.85
N SER A 26 15.57 -0.27 -8.60
CA SER A 26 16.64 -0.19 -7.59
C SER A 26 17.86 -1.02 -8.00
N VAL A 27 19.05 -0.42 -7.90
CA VAL A 27 20.32 -1.03 -8.35
C VAL A 27 21.04 -1.76 -7.22
N SER A 28 21.07 -1.18 -6.02
CA SER A 28 21.73 -1.78 -4.85
C SER A 28 21.08 -1.29 -3.56
N PRO A 29 20.30 -2.13 -2.85
CA PRO A 29 19.94 -3.51 -3.20
C PRO A 29 19.04 -3.58 -4.44
N THR A 30 19.05 -4.72 -5.15
CA THR A 30 18.15 -4.93 -6.32
C THR A 30 16.73 -5.29 -5.88
N ILE A 31 15.76 -5.19 -6.79
CA ILE A 31 14.39 -5.68 -6.53
C ILE A 31 14.35 -7.17 -6.20
N ARG A 32 15.23 -7.99 -6.82
CA ARG A 32 15.37 -9.41 -6.48
C ARG A 32 15.77 -9.57 -5.01
N ASN A 33 16.73 -8.77 -4.55
CA ASN A 33 17.16 -8.84 -3.16
C ASN A 33 16.02 -8.45 -2.21
N LEU A 34 15.25 -7.42 -2.55
CA LEU A 34 14.10 -7.01 -1.75
C LEU A 34 13.03 -8.11 -1.65
N LEU A 35 12.72 -8.78 -2.75
CA LEU A 35 11.65 -9.76 -2.81
C LEU A 35 12.05 -11.13 -2.26
N LEU A 36 13.30 -11.56 -2.46
CA LEU A 36 13.72 -12.95 -2.24
C LEU A 36 14.84 -13.12 -1.22
N ASP A 37 15.62 -12.07 -0.93
CA ASP A 37 16.84 -12.17 -0.11
C ASP A 37 16.77 -11.27 1.14
N GLU A 38 17.72 -11.46 2.04
CA GLU A 38 17.85 -10.59 3.21
C GLU A 38 18.33 -9.19 2.77
N ILE A 39 17.51 -8.15 3.00
CA ILE A 39 17.89 -6.76 2.67
C ILE A 39 18.94 -6.21 3.63
N VAL A 40 18.94 -6.72 4.86
CA VAL A 40 19.94 -6.50 5.89
C VAL A 40 20.13 -7.82 6.66
N PRO A 41 21.30 -8.09 7.25
CA PRO A 41 21.55 -9.37 7.92
C PRO A 41 20.46 -9.72 8.95
N GLY A 42 19.86 -10.89 8.77
CA GLY A 42 18.78 -11.46 9.59
C GLY A 42 17.36 -10.97 9.25
N LYS A 43 17.17 -10.11 8.24
CA LYS A 43 15.84 -9.55 7.92
C LYS A 43 15.51 -9.57 6.43
N HIS A 44 14.33 -10.09 6.13
CA HIS A 44 13.73 -10.13 4.79
C HIS A 44 12.39 -9.36 4.79
N LEU A 45 12.06 -8.70 3.68
CA LEU A 45 10.76 -8.04 3.50
C LEU A 45 9.79 -9.00 2.82
N ASN A 46 8.74 -9.39 3.55
CA ASN A 46 7.68 -10.22 2.99
C ASN A 46 6.58 -9.32 2.42
N LEU A 47 6.59 -9.16 1.09
CA LEU A 47 5.58 -8.39 0.36
C LEU A 47 4.28 -9.20 0.22
N VAL A 48 3.45 -9.13 1.26
CA VAL A 48 2.22 -9.93 1.43
C VAL A 48 1.15 -9.53 0.41
N PHE A 49 1.05 -8.23 0.14
CA PHE A 49 0.08 -7.69 -0.82
C PHE A 49 0.74 -6.56 -1.60
N HIS A 50 0.75 -6.70 -2.93
CA HIS A 50 1.12 -5.64 -3.85
C HIS A 50 0.40 -5.88 -5.18
N PRO A 51 -0.59 -5.06 -5.55
CA PRO A 51 -1.53 -5.36 -6.64
C PRO A 51 -0.85 -5.52 -8.02
N THR A 52 0.32 -4.90 -8.22
CA THR A 52 1.08 -5.00 -9.48
C THR A 52 2.01 -6.23 -9.56
N LEU A 53 2.45 -6.80 -8.43
CA LEU A 53 3.56 -7.78 -8.40
C LEU A 53 3.17 -9.16 -7.87
N MET A 54 2.12 -9.23 -7.05
CA MET A 54 1.69 -10.48 -6.43
C MET A 54 1.10 -11.46 -7.46
N ALA A 55 1.23 -12.76 -7.20
CA ALA A 55 0.67 -13.80 -8.07
C ALA A 55 -0.83 -14.01 -7.87
N ALA A 56 -1.33 -13.88 -6.64
CA ALA A 56 -2.74 -14.04 -6.32
C ALA A 56 -3.56 -12.84 -6.84
N SER A 57 -4.86 -13.04 -7.05
CA SER A 57 -5.78 -11.97 -7.48
C SER A 57 -7.16 -12.14 -6.83
N GLY A 58 -7.99 -11.10 -6.92
CA GLY A 58 -9.36 -11.13 -6.40
C GLY A 58 -9.44 -11.37 -4.89
N GLU A 59 -10.52 -12.01 -4.46
CA GLU A 59 -10.86 -12.22 -3.05
C GLU A 59 -9.74 -12.89 -2.24
N ILE A 60 -9.10 -13.94 -2.79
CA ILE A 60 -8.01 -14.66 -2.13
C ILE A 60 -6.84 -13.73 -1.75
N SER A 61 -6.52 -12.76 -2.62
CA SER A 61 -5.47 -11.78 -2.32
C SER A 61 -5.87 -10.81 -1.20
N ILE A 62 -7.15 -10.43 -1.16
CA ILE A 62 -7.70 -9.55 -0.12
C ILE A 62 -7.76 -10.28 1.23
N GLU A 63 -8.12 -11.57 1.24
CA GLU A 63 -8.10 -12.42 2.43
C GLU A 63 -6.69 -12.59 2.98
N ALA A 64 -5.69 -12.85 2.14
CA ALA A 64 -4.29 -12.95 2.57
C ALA A 64 -3.81 -11.66 3.23
N MET A 65 -4.10 -10.50 2.63
CA MET A 65 -3.80 -9.19 3.19
C MET A 65 -4.49 -8.98 4.57
N LEU A 66 -5.79 -9.28 4.66
CA LEU A 66 -6.57 -9.11 5.89
C LEU A 66 -6.19 -10.09 6.99
N SER A 67 -5.79 -11.31 6.63
CA SER A 67 -5.29 -12.30 7.58
C SER A 67 -4.01 -11.79 8.22
N LYS A 68 -3.06 -11.31 7.39
CA LYS A 68 -1.78 -10.82 7.88
C LYS A 68 -1.90 -9.55 8.71
N SER A 69 -2.82 -8.65 8.36
CA SER A 69 -3.00 -7.39 9.10
C SER A 69 -3.47 -7.59 10.55
N ARG A 70 -4.05 -8.74 10.90
CA ARG A 70 -4.46 -9.06 12.28
C ARG A 70 -3.28 -9.24 13.23
N GLU A 71 -2.08 -9.52 12.71
CA GLU A 71 -0.87 -9.69 13.51
C GLU A 71 -0.31 -8.37 14.06
N LYS A 72 -0.74 -7.22 13.51
CA LYS A 72 -0.31 -5.87 13.91
C LYS A 72 1.19 -5.58 13.85
N ASP A 73 1.99 -6.46 13.24
CA ASP A 73 3.43 -6.29 12.99
C ASP A 73 3.68 -6.24 11.46
N TYR A 74 3.18 -5.18 10.82
CA TYR A 74 3.37 -4.97 9.38
C TYR A 74 3.58 -3.50 9.04
N LEU A 75 4.33 -3.27 7.97
CA LEU A 75 4.46 -1.96 7.35
C LEU A 75 3.34 -1.77 6.33
N LEU A 76 2.64 -0.65 6.41
CA LEU A 76 1.65 -0.25 5.42
C LEU A 76 2.28 0.76 4.47
N VAL A 77 2.60 0.34 3.25
CA VAL A 77 3.06 1.25 2.20
C VAL A 77 1.84 1.78 1.45
N VAL A 78 1.79 3.10 1.28
CA VAL A 78 0.76 3.79 0.53
C VAL A 78 1.39 4.47 -0.67
N GLU A 79 0.94 4.09 -1.85
CA GLU A 79 1.27 4.75 -3.10
C GLU A 79 0.03 5.49 -3.64
N GLY A 80 0.21 6.76 -3.99
CA GLY A 80 -0.90 7.60 -4.44
C GLY A 80 -1.64 8.31 -3.31
N ALA A 81 -2.32 9.41 -3.64
CA ALA A 81 -3.10 10.18 -2.69
C ALA A 81 -4.41 9.42 -2.32
N ILE A 82 -5.06 9.82 -1.23
CA ILE A 82 -6.24 9.14 -0.68
C ILE A 82 -7.51 9.92 -1.07
N PRO A 83 -8.35 9.45 -2.02
CA PRO A 83 -9.59 10.13 -2.35
C PRO A 83 -10.57 10.07 -1.18
N THR A 84 -11.07 11.22 -0.72
CA THR A 84 -12.01 11.28 0.41
C THR A 84 -13.39 11.82 0.05
N ALA A 85 -13.56 12.44 -1.12
CA ALA A 85 -14.88 12.90 -1.56
C ALA A 85 -15.80 11.72 -1.89
N ARG A 86 -17.11 11.92 -1.68
CA ARG A 86 -18.16 10.91 -1.93
C ARG A 86 -17.81 9.55 -1.32
N ASP A 87 -17.43 9.57 -0.04
CA ASP A 87 -17.04 8.39 0.75
C ASP A 87 -15.86 7.59 0.18
N GLY A 88 -15.03 8.25 -0.65
CA GLY A 88 -13.82 7.68 -1.22
C GLY A 88 -14.04 6.78 -2.43
N ILE A 89 -15.22 6.84 -3.07
CA ILE A 89 -15.58 5.96 -4.21
C ILE A 89 -14.65 6.09 -5.42
N PHE A 90 -13.88 7.18 -5.51
CA PHE A 90 -12.96 7.45 -6.62
C PHE A 90 -11.72 6.54 -6.65
N ALA A 91 -11.50 5.70 -5.63
CA ALA A 91 -10.54 4.61 -5.68
C ALA A 91 -11.04 3.43 -4.81
N THR A 92 -10.87 2.21 -5.31
CA THR A 92 -11.31 0.99 -4.62
C THR A 92 -10.18 -0.04 -4.59
N VAL A 93 -10.14 -0.85 -3.53
CA VAL A 93 -9.20 -1.95 -3.34
C VAL A 93 -9.98 -3.21 -3.01
N GLY A 94 -10.30 -3.96 -4.06
CA GLY A 94 -11.12 -5.16 -3.99
C GLY A 94 -12.59 -4.87 -3.69
N GLU A 95 -13.29 -5.93 -3.31
CA GLU A 95 -14.72 -5.90 -3.00
C GLU A 95 -15.00 -6.81 -1.81
N LYS A 96 -16.20 -6.68 -1.25
CA LYS A 96 -16.78 -7.60 -0.28
C LYS A 96 -18.20 -7.89 -0.73
N GLU A 97 -18.51 -9.16 -1.01
CA GLU A 97 -19.85 -9.60 -1.44
C GLU A 97 -20.34 -8.81 -2.68
N GLY A 98 -19.44 -8.54 -3.64
CA GLY A 98 -19.74 -7.77 -4.86
C GLY A 98 -19.86 -6.25 -4.66
N VAL A 99 -19.64 -5.74 -3.45
CA VAL A 99 -19.63 -4.30 -3.15
C VAL A 99 -18.18 -3.80 -3.10
N PRO A 100 -17.80 -2.79 -3.91
CA PRO A 100 -16.44 -2.26 -3.90
C PRO A 100 -16.04 -1.72 -2.53
N VAL A 101 -14.84 -2.07 -2.07
CA VAL A 101 -14.27 -1.52 -0.83
C VAL A 101 -13.40 -0.33 -1.21
N THR A 102 -13.73 0.86 -0.72
CA THR A 102 -12.97 2.06 -1.06
C THR A 102 -11.55 2.00 -0.52
N PHE A 103 -10.60 2.57 -1.26
CA PHE A 103 -9.23 2.74 -0.79
C PHE A 103 -9.22 3.49 0.54
N TYR A 104 -10.05 4.53 0.68
CA TYR A 104 -10.18 5.32 1.90
C TYR A 104 -10.55 4.46 3.13
N SER A 105 -11.60 3.64 3.03
CA SER A 105 -12.00 2.76 4.14
C SER A 105 -10.96 1.69 4.44
N ARG A 106 -10.34 1.11 3.40
CA ARG A 106 -9.27 0.12 3.56
C ARG A 106 -8.02 0.69 4.21
N PHE A 107 -7.61 1.89 3.79
CA PHE A 107 -6.48 2.60 4.37
C PHE A 107 -6.70 2.85 5.86
N LYS A 108 -7.86 3.41 6.24
CA LYS A 108 -8.19 3.63 7.66
C LYS A 108 -8.09 2.33 8.47
N GLN A 109 -8.75 1.27 8.01
CA GLN A 109 -8.74 -0.04 8.67
C GLN A 109 -7.33 -0.59 8.90
N LEU A 110 -6.45 -0.50 7.89
CA LEU A 110 -5.10 -1.05 7.98
C LEU A 110 -4.16 -0.11 8.77
N SER A 111 -4.31 1.20 8.62
CA SER A 111 -3.45 2.17 9.29
C SER A 111 -3.53 2.10 10.83
N GLU A 112 -4.69 1.78 11.41
CA GLU A 112 -4.90 1.66 12.86
C GLU A 112 -4.02 0.60 13.53
N ASN A 113 -3.61 -0.42 12.79
CA ASN A 113 -2.89 -1.59 13.32
C ASN A 113 -1.52 -1.79 12.65
N ALA A 114 -1.11 -0.90 11.75
CA ALA A 114 0.20 -0.97 11.12
C ALA A 114 1.28 -0.56 12.13
N LEU A 115 2.45 -1.20 12.05
CA LEU A 115 3.64 -0.81 12.82
C LEU A 115 4.09 0.60 12.41
N ALA A 116 4.02 0.90 11.12
CA ALA A 116 4.27 2.21 10.54
C ALA A 116 3.57 2.32 9.18
N VAL A 117 3.22 3.54 8.81
CA VAL A 117 2.72 3.88 7.48
C VAL A 117 3.84 4.58 6.70
N VAL A 118 4.16 4.05 5.52
CA VAL A 118 5.14 4.63 4.59
C VAL A 118 4.36 5.29 3.45
N ALA A 119 4.23 6.62 3.50
CA ALA A 119 3.63 7.40 2.42
C ALA A 119 4.64 7.56 1.28
N LEU A 120 4.59 6.66 0.29
CA LEU A 120 5.58 6.59 -0.77
C LEU A 120 5.19 7.45 -1.98
N GLY A 121 6.05 8.41 -2.29
CA GLY A 121 5.90 9.36 -3.39
C GLY A 121 5.07 10.59 -3.03
N THR A 122 5.23 11.66 -3.81
CA THR A 122 4.63 12.98 -3.54
C THR A 122 3.11 12.93 -3.42
N CYS A 123 2.43 12.07 -4.19
CA CYS A 123 0.98 11.93 -4.09
C CYS A 123 0.54 11.44 -2.70
N ALA A 124 1.18 10.37 -2.18
CA ALA A 124 0.85 9.84 -0.86
C ALA A 124 1.31 10.78 0.26
N ALA A 125 2.49 11.37 0.13
CA ALA A 125 3.08 12.21 1.17
C ALA A 125 2.45 13.61 1.26
N PHE A 126 2.07 14.21 0.12
CA PHE A 126 1.68 15.63 0.03
C PHE A 126 0.48 15.91 -0.88
N GLY A 127 -0.24 14.88 -1.34
CA GLY A 127 -1.40 15.02 -2.25
C GLY A 127 -1.03 15.04 -3.74
N GLY A 128 0.11 15.64 -4.09
CA GLY A 128 0.69 15.60 -5.45
C GLY A 128 -0.24 16.09 -6.55
N ILE A 129 -0.08 15.55 -7.77
CA ILE A 129 -0.89 15.94 -8.94
C ILE A 129 -2.40 15.76 -8.69
N PRO A 130 -2.88 14.63 -8.13
CA PRO A 130 -4.32 14.46 -7.89
C PRO A 130 -4.90 15.46 -6.86
N GLY A 131 -4.05 16.01 -5.98
CA GLY A 131 -4.43 17.03 -4.99
C GLY A 131 -4.36 18.46 -5.48
N GLY A 132 -3.86 18.70 -6.70
CA GLY A 132 -3.86 20.02 -7.32
C GLY A 132 -5.27 20.55 -7.59
N GLU A 133 -5.42 21.87 -7.68
CA GLU A 133 -6.69 22.50 -8.05
C GLU A 133 -7.19 21.96 -9.40
N PRO A 134 -8.47 21.56 -9.53
CA PRO A 134 -9.60 21.79 -8.61
C PRO A 134 -9.89 20.68 -7.58
N ASN A 135 -9.04 19.66 -7.46
CA ASN A 135 -9.18 18.50 -6.55
C ASN A 135 -10.62 17.94 -6.44
N PRO A 136 -11.26 17.55 -7.56
CA PRO A 136 -12.68 17.17 -7.58
C PRO A 136 -12.98 15.86 -6.84
N THR A 137 -11.95 15.03 -6.63
CA THR A 137 -12.04 13.76 -5.89
C THR A 137 -11.68 13.92 -4.41
N GLY A 138 -11.35 15.15 -3.98
CA GLY A 138 -11.01 15.48 -2.59
C GLY A 138 -9.90 14.60 -2.05
N VAL A 139 -8.84 14.37 -2.84
CA VAL A 139 -7.72 13.59 -2.33
C VAL A 139 -7.01 14.34 -1.21
N LYS A 140 -6.45 13.57 -0.28
CA LYS A 140 -5.60 14.06 0.81
C LYS A 140 -4.31 13.24 0.87
N PRO A 141 -3.20 13.81 1.37
CA PRO A 141 -2.04 13.02 1.75
C PRO A 141 -2.38 12.06 2.89
N ALA A 142 -1.62 10.97 3.01
CA ALA A 142 -1.85 9.94 4.01
C ALA A 142 -1.88 10.49 5.44
N MET A 143 -0.96 11.42 5.76
CA MET A 143 -0.86 12.01 7.10
C MET A 143 -2.11 12.81 7.52
N GLU A 144 -2.85 13.39 6.58
CA GLU A 144 -4.09 14.13 6.89
C GLU A 144 -5.31 13.20 7.10
N VAL A 145 -5.17 11.92 6.77
CA VAL A 145 -6.23 10.92 6.88
C VAL A 145 -6.07 10.02 8.11
N LEU A 146 -4.84 9.91 8.64
CA LEU A 146 -4.54 9.27 9.92
C LEU A 146 -5.19 10.02 11.08
#